data_AF-A0A494VI57-F1
#
_entry.id   AF-A0A494VI57-F1
#
_cell.length_a   1.000
_cell.length_b   1.000
_cell.length_c   1.000
_cell.angle_alpha   90.00
_cell.angle_beta   90.00
_cell.angle_gamma   90.00
#
_symmetry.space_group_name_H-M   'P 1'
#
loop_
_entity.id
_entity.type
_entity.pdbx_description
1 polymer ?
#
loop_
_entity_poly.entity_id
_entity_poly.type
_entity_poly.pdbx_seq_one_letter_code
_entity_poly.pdbx_strand_id
1 'polypeptide(L)'
;MKPKILILLLLVATLPFLTSLKFSDYEITAYFKAIETPRDAFSLNTDDELSETKLLLVKQQLPEGKYVVKVTKVAKDLYRIDGKKIDGKEIYIQTKYCYEYAYGKEVILKVDGNYGFSKGRLIF
;
A
#
# COMPACT_ATOMS: atom_id res chain seq x y z
N MET A 1 -52.12 -52.05 -6.81
CA MET A 1 -50.68 -51.93 -7.16
C MET A 1 -50.12 -50.62 -6.60
N LYS A 2 -49.01 -50.69 -5.85
CA LYS A 2 -47.98 -49.64 -5.69
C LYS A 2 -46.72 -50.18 -6.42
N PRO A 3 -45.60 -49.45 -6.68
CA PRO A 3 -45.17 -48.14 -6.17
C PRO A 3 -45.09 -47.11 -7.34
N LYS A 4 -44.42 -45.95 -7.32
CA LYS A 4 -43.39 -45.37 -6.42
C LYS A 4 -43.67 -43.89 -6.11
N ILE A 5 -43.10 -43.44 -5.00
CA ILE A 5 -42.84 -42.03 -4.67
C ILE A 5 -41.64 -41.57 -5.51
N LEU A 6 -41.72 -40.39 -6.14
CA LEU A 6 -40.53 -39.70 -6.67
C LEU A 6 -40.39 -38.34 -5.99
N ILE A 7 -39.69 -38.34 -4.86
CA ILE A 7 -39.19 -37.13 -4.23
C ILE A 7 -38.08 -36.59 -5.13
N LEU A 8 -38.37 -35.54 -5.91
CA LEU A 8 -37.33 -34.74 -6.58
C LEU A 8 -36.96 -33.54 -5.72
N LEU A 9 -36.44 -33.82 -4.52
CA LEU A 9 -35.88 -32.81 -3.62
C LEU A 9 -34.39 -32.66 -3.96
N LEU A 10 -34.13 -31.97 -5.06
CA LEU A 10 -32.79 -31.56 -5.47
C LEU A 10 -32.79 -30.09 -5.85
N LEU A 11 -33.11 -29.23 -4.88
CA LEU A 11 -32.70 -27.84 -4.92
C LEU A 11 -31.17 -27.83 -4.76
N VAL A 12 -30.46 -27.97 -5.89
CA VAL A 12 -29.01 -27.93 -5.92
C VAL A 12 -28.60 -26.55 -5.40
N ALA A 13 -28.08 -26.51 -4.18
CA ALA A 13 -27.49 -25.32 -3.60
C ALA A 13 -26.17 -25.03 -4.33
N THR A 14 -26.26 -24.50 -5.55
CA THR A 14 -25.15 -23.86 -6.24
C THR A 14 -24.88 -22.52 -5.55
N LEU A 15 -24.41 -22.59 -4.31
CA LEU A 15 -23.64 -21.52 -3.71
C LEU A 15 -22.50 -21.21 -4.70
N PRO A 16 -22.46 -20.03 -5.32
CA PRO A 16 -21.33 -19.68 -6.15
C PRO A 16 -20.08 -19.77 -5.26
N PHE A 17 -19.11 -20.54 -5.75
CA PHE A 17 -17.85 -20.80 -5.05
C PHE A 17 -17.28 -19.47 -4.58
N LEU A 18 -17.26 -19.23 -3.27
CA LEU A 18 -16.75 -18.00 -2.67
C LEU A 18 -15.23 -17.95 -2.92
N THR A 19 -14.85 -17.42 -4.08
CA THR A 19 -13.46 -17.14 -4.43
C THR A 19 -12.91 -16.22 -3.36
N SER A 20 -11.99 -16.72 -2.54
CA SER A 20 -11.36 -15.91 -1.52
C SER A 20 -10.66 -14.74 -2.20
N LEU A 21 -11.04 -13.52 -1.78
CA LEU A 21 -10.41 -12.31 -2.29
C LEU A 21 -8.97 -12.31 -1.76
N LYS A 22 -8.03 -12.69 -2.63
CA LYS A 22 -6.61 -12.75 -2.31
C LYS A 22 -6.03 -11.35 -2.27
N PHE A 23 -6.11 -10.73 -1.11
CA PHE A 23 -5.34 -9.52 -0.81
C PHE A 23 -3.87 -9.88 -0.62
N SER A 24 -2.97 -9.03 -1.11
CA SER A 24 -1.53 -9.11 -0.80
C SER A 24 -1.18 -8.01 0.20
N ASP A 25 -0.39 -8.34 1.23
CA ASP A 25 -0.06 -7.38 2.29
C ASP A 25 1.43 -7.33 2.61
N TYR A 26 1.91 -6.11 2.81
CA TYR A 26 3.34 -5.82 2.90
C TYR A 26 3.65 -4.98 4.13
N GLU A 27 4.72 -5.32 4.83
CA GLU A 27 5.23 -4.54 5.95
C GLU A 27 5.68 -3.16 5.48
N ILE A 28 5.31 -2.13 6.24
CA ILE A 28 5.79 -0.76 6.04
C ILE A 28 6.98 -0.52 6.98
N THR A 29 8.08 0.00 6.44
CA THR A 29 9.32 0.24 7.19
C THR A 29 9.52 1.72 7.53
N ALA A 30 9.00 2.63 6.71
CA ALA A 30 9.05 4.07 6.94
C ALA A 30 7.90 4.82 6.27
N TYR A 31 7.55 5.97 6.84
CA TYR A 31 6.78 7.03 6.20
C TYR A 31 7.70 8.22 5.95
N PHE A 32 7.53 8.91 4.82
CA PHE A 32 8.26 10.12 4.49
C PHE A 32 7.31 11.27 4.14
N LYS A 33 7.76 12.50 4.39
CA LYS A 33 7.25 13.70 3.74
C LYS A 33 8.28 14.15 2.69
N ALA A 34 7.82 14.57 1.52
CA ALA A 34 8.69 15.06 0.47
C ALA A 34 8.92 16.57 0.57
N ILE A 35 10.16 16.99 0.39
CA ILE A 35 10.57 18.39 0.26
C ILE A 35 11.04 18.58 -1.18
N GLU A 36 10.36 19.46 -1.92
CA GLU A 36 10.79 19.90 -3.25
C GLU A 36 12.12 20.65 -3.14
N THR A 37 13.05 20.29 -4.02
CA THR A 37 14.34 20.96 -4.17
C THR A 37 14.26 22.04 -5.27
N PRO A 38 15.21 22.99 -5.31
CA PRO A 38 15.39 23.86 -6.47
C PRO A 38 15.59 23.05 -7.76
N ARG A 39 15.35 23.69 -8.91
CA ARG A 39 15.82 23.14 -10.20
C ARG A 39 17.34 22.98 -10.14
N ASP A 40 17.82 21.92 -10.77
CA ASP A 40 19.25 21.61 -10.89
C ASP A 40 19.96 21.33 -9.54
N ALA A 41 19.20 20.90 -8.53
CA ALA A 41 19.72 20.47 -7.24
C ALA A 41 20.30 19.04 -7.29
N PHE A 42 21.41 18.83 -6.58
CA PHE A 42 22.08 17.54 -6.42
C PHE A 42 22.13 17.14 -4.93
N SER A 43 22.14 15.83 -4.65
CA SER A 43 22.48 15.27 -3.35
C SER A 43 23.82 14.54 -3.42
N LEU A 44 24.57 14.57 -2.32
CA LEU A 44 25.62 13.60 -2.05
C LEU A 44 25.00 12.46 -1.24
N ASN A 45 25.20 11.20 -1.68
CA ASN A 45 24.70 10.03 -0.95
C ASN A 45 25.67 9.61 0.19
N THR A 46 25.38 8.49 0.85
CA THR A 46 26.21 7.96 1.95
C THR A 46 27.57 7.41 1.52
N ASP A 47 27.77 7.25 0.22
CA ASP A 47 28.94 6.64 -0.42
C ASP A 47 29.74 7.71 -1.21
N ASP A 48 29.52 8.98 -0.88
CA ASP A 48 30.09 10.19 -1.50
C ASP A 48 29.81 10.33 -3.03
N GLU A 49 28.77 9.67 -3.55
CA GLU A 49 28.34 9.83 -4.95
C GLU A 49 27.35 10.97 -5.13
N LEU A 50 27.54 11.77 -6.18
CA LEU A 50 26.66 12.88 -6.55
C LEU A 50 25.50 12.41 -7.43
N SER A 51 24.26 12.82 -7.11
CA SER A 51 23.06 12.45 -7.86
C SER A 51 22.04 13.60 -7.98
N GLU A 52 21.49 13.81 -9.16
CA GLU A 52 20.41 14.78 -9.40
C GLU A 52 19.20 14.47 -8.52
N THR A 53 18.69 15.48 -7.81
CA THR A 53 17.70 15.30 -6.76
C THR A 53 16.52 16.25 -6.95
N LYS A 54 15.36 15.67 -7.30
CA LYS A 54 14.08 16.37 -7.42
C LYS A 54 13.33 16.53 -6.09
N LEU A 55 13.52 15.60 -5.15
CA LEU A 55 12.82 15.54 -3.88
C LEU A 55 13.75 15.01 -2.79
N LEU A 56 13.76 15.66 -1.62
CA LEU A 56 14.32 15.10 -0.40
C LEU A 56 13.21 14.41 0.41
N LEU A 57 13.40 13.14 0.74
CA LEU A 57 12.44 12.37 1.55
C LEU A 57 12.87 12.36 3.01
N VAL A 58 12.11 13.06 3.86
CA VAL A 58 12.39 13.15 5.30
C VAL A 58 11.44 12.24 6.06
N LYS A 59 11.96 11.39 6.96
CA LYS A 59 11.14 10.50 7.79
C LYS A 59 10.10 11.32 8.56
N GLN A 60 8.86 10.81 8.59
CA GLN A 60 7.78 11.39 9.37
C GLN A 60 7.05 10.32 10.19
N GLN A 61 6.23 10.77 11.12
CA GLN A 61 5.27 9.95 11.84
C GLN A 61 3.89 10.13 11.23
N LEU A 62 3.07 9.07 11.23
CA LEU A 62 1.65 9.16 10.89
C LEU A 62 0.80 8.79 12.12
N PRO A 63 -0.40 9.38 12.29
CA PRO A 63 -1.34 8.92 13.30
C PRO A 63 -1.70 7.44 13.08
N GLU A 64 -1.81 6.68 14.17
CA GLU A 64 -2.26 5.29 14.14
C GLU A 64 -3.70 5.18 13.64
N GLY A 65 -4.01 4.11 12.91
CA GLY A 65 -5.34 3.92 12.33
C GLY A 65 -5.37 3.09 11.06
N LYS A 66 -6.54 3.06 10.43
CA LYS A 66 -6.77 2.41 9.13
C LYS A 66 -7.37 3.43 8.16
N TYR A 67 -6.79 3.51 6.97
CA TYR A 67 -7.14 4.49 5.96
C TYR A 67 -7.29 3.82 4.60
N VAL A 68 -8.38 4.14 3.90
CA VAL A 68 -8.45 3.90 2.45
C VAL A 68 -7.68 5.03 1.76
N VAL A 69 -6.75 4.67 0.89
CA VAL A 69 -5.88 5.60 0.15
C VAL A 69 -5.64 5.08 -1.27
N LYS A 70 -5.32 5.99 -2.19
CA LYS A 70 -4.79 5.61 -3.51
C LYS A 70 -3.28 5.74 -3.50
N VAL A 71 -2.58 4.77 -4.11
CA VAL A 71 -1.13 4.76 -4.16
C VAL A 71 -0.59 4.55 -5.57
N THR A 72 0.55 5.19 -5.84
CA THR A 72 1.34 5.04 -7.05
C THR A 72 2.76 4.61 -6.68
N LYS A 73 3.25 3.53 -7.28
CA LYS A 73 4.64 3.06 -7.13
C LYS A 73 5.55 4.04 -7.85
N VAL A 74 6.55 4.57 -7.16
CA VAL A 74 7.49 5.56 -7.71
C VAL A 74 8.92 5.05 -7.81
N ALA A 75 9.29 4.06 -7.00
CA ALA A 75 10.56 3.35 -7.05
C ALA A 75 10.41 1.93 -6.48
N LYS A 76 11.50 1.16 -6.43
CA LYS A 76 11.53 -0.11 -5.69
C LYS A 76 11.12 0.14 -4.24
N ASP A 77 10.16 -0.64 -3.75
CA ASP A 77 9.65 -0.58 -2.37
C ASP A 77 9.14 0.80 -1.91
N LEU A 78 8.81 1.71 -2.84
CA LEU A 78 8.41 3.09 -2.51
C LEU A 78 7.14 3.50 -3.27
N TYR A 79 6.14 3.94 -2.51
CA TYR A 79 4.84 4.38 -3.01
C TYR A 79 4.53 5.80 -2.55
N ARG A 80 3.97 6.62 -3.43
CA ARG A 80 3.34 7.90 -3.05
C ARG A 80 1.88 7.67 -2.69
N ILE A 81 1.37 8.36 -1.68
CA ILE A 81 -0.08 8.50 -1.44
C ILE A 81 -0.62 9.60 -2.35
N ASP A 82 -1.49 9.26 -3.29
CA ASP A 82 -2.04 10.21 -4.25
C ASP A 82 -3.12 11.08 -3.62
N GLY A 83 -3.10 12.38 -3.94
CA GLY A 83 -4.11 13.36 -3.51
C GLY A 83 -4.10 13.75 -2.02
N LYS A 84 -3.29 13.12 -1.16
CA LYS A 84 -3.14 13.49 0.26
C LYS A 84 -1.80 14.16 0.53
N LYS A 85 -1.83 15.20 1.36
CA LYS A 85 -0.67 15.96 1.81
C LYS A 85 -0.75 16.24 3.31
N ILE A 86 0.39 16.25 3.99
CA ILE A 86 0.56 16.75 5.38
C ILE A 86 1.43 18.00 5.28
N ASP A 87 1.02 19.10 5.93
CA ASP A 87 1.70 20.40 5.88
C ASP A 87 2.00 20.89 4.44
N GLY A 88 1.09 20.58 3.50
CA GLY A 88 1.25 20.88 2.07
C GLY A 88 2.29 20.03 1.33
N LYS A 89 2.86 19.00 1.96
CA LYS A 89 3.87 18.10 1.39
C LYS A 89 3.30 16.72 1.05
N GLU A 90 3.77 16.13 -0.05
CA GLU A 90 3.39 14.78 -0.47
C GLU A 90 3.92 13.72 0.52
N ILE A 91 3.15 12.64 0.69
CA ILE A 91 3.44 11.54 1.62
C ILE A 91 3.91 10.32 0.82
N TYR A 92 4.98 9.69 1.28
CA TYR A 92 5.50 8.45 0.71
C TYR A 92 5.57 7.35 1.77
N ILE A 93 5.37 6.10 1.33
CA ILE A 93 5.39 4.88 2.12
C ILE A 93 6.51 4.00 1.60
N GLN A 94 7.43 3.60 2.47
CA GLN A 94 8.41 2.56 2.18
C GLN A 94 7.90 1.22 2.68
N THR A 95 7.88 0.23 1.79
CA THR A 95 7.53 -1.15 2.10
C THR A 95 8.77 -2.03 2.23
N LYS A 96 8.56 -3.30 2.59
CA LYS A 96 9.58 -4.35 2.53
C LYS A 96 9.17 -5.42 1.51
N TYR A 97 9.98 -5.57 0.45
CA TYR A 97 9.81 -6.58 -0.60
C TYR A 97 8.41 -6.58 -1.26
N CYS A 98 7.90 -5.40 -1.61
CA CYS A 98 6.61 -5.22 -2.24
C CYS A 98 6.71 -5.17 -3.76
N TYR A 99 6.25 -6.26 -4.39
CA TYR A 99 6.29 -6.45 -5.83
C TYR A 99 5.04 -5.97 -6.57
N GLU A 100 3.99 -5.54 -5.87
CA GLU A 100 2.78 -4.96 -6.48
C GLU A 100 3.12 -3.79 -7.40
N TYR A 101 2.45 -3.73 -8.55
CA TYR A 101 2.51 -2.59 -9.46
C TYR A 101 1.23 -1.78 -9.29
N ALA A 102 1.37 -0.54 -8.82
CA ALA A 102 0.26 0.31 -8.45
C ALA A 102 0.40 1.68 -9.11
N TYR A 103 -0.70 2.15 -9.70
CA TYR A 103 -0.81 3.48 -10.28
C TYR A 103 -2.23 4.00 -10.00
N GLY A 104 -2.36 4.88 -9.00
CA GLY A 104 -3.65 5.29 -8.44
C GLY A 104 -4.49 4.14 -7.86
N LYS A 105 -3.89 2.98 -7.54
CA LYS A 105 -4.61 1.80 -7.02
C LYS A 105 -5.09 2.08 -5.60
N GLU A 106 -6.37 1.80 -5.34
CA GLU A 106 -6.95 1.92 -4.00
C GLU A 106 -6.50 0.75 -3.11
N VAL A 107 -6.06 1.07 -1.90
CA VAL A 107 -5.45 0.14 -0.94
C VAL A 107 -5.83 0.51 0.49
N ILE A 108 -5.69 -0.43 1.42
CA ILE A 108 -5.81 -0.16 2.86
C ILE A 108 -4.40 0.09 3.42
N LEU A 109 -4.18 1.30 3.93
CA LEU A 109 -3.06 1.66 4.77
C LEU A 109 -3.45 1.45 6.24
N LYS A 110 -2.81 0.49 6.91
CA LYS A 110 -2.89 0.29 8.36
C LYS A 110 -1.61 0.87 8.98
N VAL A 111 -1.74 1.89 9.81
CA VAL A 111 -0.65 2.46 10.63
C VAL A 111 -0.76 1.86 12.01
N ASP A 112 0.22 1.05 12.40
CA ASP A 112 0.24 0.32 13.68
C ASP A 112 1.09 1.00 14.75
N GLY A 113 1.94 1.95 14.34
CA GLY A 113 2.75 2.75 15.26
C GLY A 113 4.00 3.32 14.59
N ASN A 114 4.65 4.25 15.28
CA ASN A 114 5.82 4.97 14.74
C ASN A 114 7.17 4.40 15.21
N TYR A 115 7.16 3.47 16.16
CA TYR A 115 8.34 2.82 16.75
C TYR A 115 8.58 1.42 16.15
N GLY A 116 9.61 0.68 16.61
CA GLY A 116 9.92 -0.67 16.10
C GLY A 116 10.37 -0.75 14.64
N PHE A 117 10.47 -1.97 14.10
CA PHE A 117 10.91 -2.25 12.72
C PHE A 117 9.79 -2.10 11.67
N SER A 118 8.58 -2.57 12.00
CA SER A 118 7.39 -2.37 11.17
C SER A 118 6.57 -1.19 11.71
N LYS A 119 6.05 -0.37 10.82
CA LYS A 119 5.21 0.81 11.11
C LYS A 119 3.72 0.54 10.86
N GLY A 120 3.41 -0.60 10.26
CA GLY A 120 2.07 -0.89 9.73
C GLY A 120 2.13 -1.79 8.50
N ARG A 121 1.00 -1.91 7.81
CA ARG A 121 0.85 -2.72 6.59
C ARG A 121 0.15 -1.95 5.47
N LEU A 122 0.58 -2.21 4.24
CA LEU A 122 -0.08 -1.78 3.01
C LEU A 122 -0.74 -3.01 2.37
N ILE A 123 -2.06 -2.98 2.18
CA ILE A 123 -2.88 -4.13 1.77
C ILE A 123 -3.55 -3.82 0.42
N PHE A 124 -3.27 -4.63 -0.58
CA PHE A 124 -3.56 -4.46 -2.01
C PHE A 124 -4.59 -5.44 -2.58
#